data_AF-A0A969WS29-F1
#
_entry.id   AF-A0A969WS29-F1
#
_cell.length_a   1.000
_cell.length_b   1.000
_cell.length_c   1.000
_cell.angle_alpha   90.00
_cell.angle_beta   90.00
_cell.angle_gamma   90.00
#
_symmetry.space_group_name_H-M   'P 1'
#
loop_
_entity.id
_entity.type
_entity.pdbx_description
1 polymer ?
#
loop_
_entity_poly.entity_id
_entity_poly.type
_entity_poly.pdbx_seq_one_letter_code
_entity_poly.pdbx_strand_id
1 'polypeptide(L)'
;MQTFIVVITNKLNIGLTAIPYYAKIYADKPIKLIEQATIEHIKNATYNLQEDEIEIIKILSKINENALFKRYSKERRTTLKDFLNNLPTDERYDKAIYPYIQGFVYQAIITLSKTTIPIFYKEDNFSQIYQSEQLKIAQTPTVPHFYFNLENNILEYKFKLIQKSYNEEIELNLTESDPIIITNKPASFIQQNR
;
A
#
# COMPACT_ATOMS: atom_id res chain seq x y z
N MET A 1 -24.70 -3.02 1.43
CA MET A 1 -24.21 -3.12 0.03
C MET A 1 -22.80 -3.71 0.06
N GLN A 2 -22.39 -4.42 -0.99
CA GLN A 2 -21.00 -4.86 -1.15
C GLN A 2 -20.19 -3.70 -1.72
N THR A 3 -19.02 -3.43 -1.16
CA THR A 3 -18.16 -2.30 -1.53
C THR A 3 -16.76 -2.80 -1.83
N PHE A 4 -16.16 -2.34 -2.92
CA PHE A 4 -14.77 -2.60 -3.24
C PHE A 4 -13.88 -1.71 -2.37
N ILE A 5 -12.90 -2.30 -1.69
CA ILE A 5 -11.92 -1.60 -0.84
C ILE A 5 -10.52 -2.15 -1.09
N VAL A 6 -9.50 -1.38 -0.73
CA VAL A 6 -8.12 -1.87 -0.66
C VAL A 6 -7.64 -1.86 0.78
N VAL A 7 -7.02 -2.96 1.20
CA VAL A 7 -6.42 -3.08 2.53
C VAL A 7 -4.92 -3.19 2.39
N ILE A 8 -4.21 -2.25 3.00
CA ILE A 8 -2.76 -2.31 3.21
C ILE A 8 -2.52 -3.15 4.47
N THR A 9 -1.78 -4.24 4.34
CA THR A 9 -1.56 -5.20 5.44
C THR A 9 -0.24 -5.90 5.22
N ASN A 10 0.41 -6.32 6.31
CA ASN A 10 1.55 -7.21 6.18
C ASN A 10 1.08 -8.59 5.71
N LYS A 11 1.82 -9.16 4.78
CA LYS A 11 1.57 -10.51 4.29
C LYS A 11 2.77 -11.38 4.62
N LEU A 12 2.50 -12.50 5.27
CA LEU A 12 3.55 -13.42 5.74
C LEU A 12 4.56 -13.72 4.63
N ASN A 13 5.84 -13.52 4.93
CA ASN A 13 6.99 -13.73 4.05
C ASN A 13 7.06 -12.87 2.77
N ILE A 14 6.06 -12.04 2.48
CA ILE A 14 6.04 -11.09 1.37
C ILE A 14 6.35 -9.68 1.88
N GLY A 15 5.86 -9.32 3.06
CA GLY A 15 5.96 -8.00 3.64
C GLY A 15 4.68 -7.18 3.45
N LEU A 16 4.78 -5.88 3.72
CA LEU A 16 3.67 -4.94 3.60
C LEU A 16 3.22 -4.81 2.14
N THR A 17 1.94 -5.05 1.89
CA THR A 17 1.35 -5.02 0.54
C THR A 17 -0.08 -4.50 0.57
N ALA A 18 -0.63 -4.24 -0.60
CA ALA A 18 -2.03 -3.86 -0.79
C ALA A 18 -2.82 -5.03 -1.37
N ILE A 19 -4.00 -5.30 -0.83
CA ILE A 19 -4.88 -6.39 -1.26
C ILE A 19 -6.29 -5.83 -1.50
N PRO A 20 -6.87 -6.01 -2.69
CA PRO A 20 -8.23 -5.57 -2.96
C PRO A 20 -9.25 -6.58 -2.45
N TYR A 21 -10.33 -6.10 -1.85
CA TYR A 21 -11.39 -6.91 -1.27
C TYR A 21 -12.76 -6.38 -1.66
N TYR A 22 -13.72 -7.28 -1.73
CA TYR A 22 -15.11 -6.93 -1.52
C TYR A 22 -15.44 -7.02 -0.03
N ALA A 23 -16.07 -5.97 0.50
CA ALA A 23 -16.38 -5.86 1.91
C ALA A 23 -17.79 -5.34 2.16
N LYS A 24 -18.30 -5.57 3.37
CA LYS A 24 -19.46 -4.86 3.92
C LYS A 24 -18.98 -3.88 4.98
N ILE A 25 -19.23 -2.61 4.73
CA ILE A 25 -18.93 -1.51 5.66
C ILE A 25 -20.19 -1.24 6.48
N TYR A 26 -19.99 -1.07 7.78
CA TYR A 26 -21.02 -0.74 8.77
C TYR A 26 -20.49 0.41 9.62
N ALA A 27 -21.37 1.33 10.06
CA ALA A 27 -20.95 2.50 10.82
C ALA A 27 -20.29 2.13 12.17
N ASP A 28 -20.91 1.23 12.94
CA ASP A 28 -20.48 0.90 14.30
C ASP A 28 -19.97 -0.54 14.46
N LYS A 29 -19.62 -1.20 13.35
CA LYS A 29 -19.11 -2.58 13.38
C LYS A 29 -17.85 -2.71 12.54
N PRO A 30 -16.99 -3.67 12.86
CA PRO A 30 -15.87 -4.03 12.02
C PRO A 30 -16.31 -4.26 10.56
N ILE A 31 -15.51 -3.75 9.64
CA ILE A 31 -15.64 -4.01 8.20
C ILE A 31 -15.48 -5.52 7.99
N LYS A 32 -16.50 -6.13 7.38
CA LYS A 32 -16.48 -7.55 7.07
C LYS A 32 -15.91 -7.75 5.67
N LEU A 33 -14.67 -8.23 5.59
CA LEU A 33 -14.07 -8.70 4.34
C LEU A 33 -14.84 -9.96 3.88
N ILE A 34 -15.42 -9.92 2.69
CA ILE A 34 -16.16 -11.04 2.11
C ILE A 34 -15.19 -11.95 1.36
N GLU A 35 -14.50 -11.40 0.36
CA GLU A 35 -13.57 -12.12 -0.50
C GLU A 35 -12.55 -11.17 -1.12
N GLN A 36 -11.40 -11.71 -1.55
CA GLN A 36 -10.41 -10.95 -2.31
C GLN A 36 -10.90 -10.73 -3.73
N ALA A 37 -10.79 -9.51 -4.23
CA ALA A 37 -11.07 -9.22 -5.62
C ALA A 37 -9.89 -9.68 -6.49
N THR A 38 -10.19 -10.41 -7.57
CA THR A 38 -9.18 -11.07 -8.41
C THR A 38 -9.50 -10.92 -9.89
N ILE A 39 -8.58 -11.31 -10.77
CA ILE A 39 -8.77 -11.30 -12.22
C ILE A 39 -10.01 -12.10 -12.65
N GLU A 40 -10.39 -13.15 -11.92
CA GLU A 40 -11.60 -13.93 -12.23
C GLU A 40 -12.89 -13.10 -12.05
N HIS A 41 -12.88 -12.13 -11.15
CA HIS A 41 -13.99 -11.19 -10.97
C HIS A 41 -14.14 -10.25 -12.16
N ILE A 42 -13.04 -9.84 -12.79
CA ILE A 42 -13.07 -9.01 -14.01
C ILE A 42 -13.72 -9.78 -15.18
N LYS A 43 -13.42 -11.09 -15.28
CA LYS A 43 -14.00 -11.94 -16.33
C LYS A 43 -15.47 -12.28 -16.09
N ASN A 44 -15.92 -12.17 -14.84
CA ASN A 44 -17.27 -12.51 -14.45
C ASN A 44 -18.20 -11.30 -14.57
N ALA A 45 -19.09 -11.34 -15.56
CA ALA A 45 -20.06 -10.28 -15.85
C ALA A 45 -21.05 -9.99 -14.70
N THR A 46 -21.12 -10.82 -13.66
CA THR A 46 -21.95 -10.56 -12.47
C THR A 46 -21.39 -9.43 -11.60
N TYR A 47 -20.09 -9.15 -11.68
CA TYR A 47 -19.48 -8.04 -10.95
C TYR A 47 -19.49 -6.78 -11.81
N ASN A 48 -20.25 -5.76 -11.39
CA ASN A 48 -20.26 -4.45 -12.03
C ASN A 48 -19.07 -3.63 -11.55
N LEU A 49 -17.88 -3.96 -12.06
CA LEU A 49 -16.62 -3.32 -11.70
C LEU A 49 -16.42 -2.01 -12.48
N GLN A 50 -16.00 -0.96 -11.78
CA GLN A 50 -15.57 0.28 -12.39
C GLN A 50 -14.16 0.16 -12.99
N GLU A 51 -13.81 1.06 -13.92
CA GLU A 51 -12.50 1.05 -14.60
C GLU A 51 -11.34 1.13 -13.58
N ASP A 52 -11.46 2.00 -12.59
CA ASP A 52 -10.50 2.15 -11.50
C ASP A 52 -10.30 0.84 -10.70
N GLU A 53 -11.41 0.15 -10.37
CA GLU A 53 -11.37 -1.12 -9.64
C GLU A 53 -10.68 -2.21 -10.48
N ILE A 54 -10.97 -2.26 -11.78
CA ILE A 54 -10.34 -3.17 -12.74
C ILE A 54 -8.83 -2.91 -12.81
N GLU A 55 -8.41 -1.64 -12.88
CA GLU A 55 -7.00 -1.27 -12.92
C GLU A 55 -6.26 -1.73 -11.66
N ILE A 56 -6.84 -1.45 -10.47
CA ILE A 56 -6.27 -1.87 -9.20
C ILE A 56 -6.13 -3.39 -9.10
N ILE A 57 -7.16 -4.16 -9.47
CA ILE A 57 -7.07 -5.62 -9.50
C ILE A 57 -5.95 -6.07 -10.45
N LYS A 58 -5.84 -5.48 -11.65
CA LYS A 58 -4.79 -5.83 -12.60
C LYS A 58 -3.39 -5.58 -12.04
N ILE A 59 -3.15 -4.42 -11.42
CA ILE A 59 -1.87 -4.07 -10.80
C ILE A 59 -1.53 -5.06 -9.68
N LEU A 60 -2.42 -5.23 -8.70
CA LEU A 60 -2.16 -6.05 -7.51
C LEU A 60 -2.11 -7.55 -7.81
N SER A 61 -2.76 -8.01 -8.89
CA SER A 61 -2.66 -9.40 -9.33
C SER A 61 -1.24 -9.82 -9.75
N LYS A 62 -0.37 -8.88 -10.13
CA LYS A 62 1.02 -9.17 -10.53
C LYS A 62 1.91 -9.59 -9.37
N ILE A 63 1.49 -9.28 -8.15
CA ILE A 63 2.24 -9.52 -6.91
C ILE A 63 1.48 -10.40 -5.93
N ASN A 64 0.43 -11.09 -6.38
CA ASN A 64 -0.18 -12.13 -5.58
C ASN A 64 0.75 -13.37 -5.50
N GLU A 65 0.46 -14.25 -4.55
CA GLU A 65 1.28 -15.45 -4.27
C GLU A 65 1.53 -16.28 -5.52
N ASN A 66 0.48 -16.54 -6.31
CA ASN A 66 0.56 -17.35 -7.52
C ASN A 66 1.42 -16.69 -8.61
N ALA A 67 1.32 -15.37 -8.77
CA ALA A 67 2.09 -14.61 -9.74
C ALA A 67 3.56 -14.55 -9.36
N LEU A 68 3.87 -14.30 -8.09
CA LEU A 68 5.23 -14.33 -7.57
C LEU A 68 5.84 -15.73 -7.70
N PHE A 69 5.09 -16.77 -7.33
CA PHE A 69 5.52 -18.16 -7.49
C PHE A 69 5.83 -18.49 -8.93
N LYS A 70 4.89 -18.23 -9.85
CA LYS A 70 5.08 -18.47 -11.29
C LYS A 70 6.31 -17.74 -11.85
N ARG A 71 6.61 -16.55 -11.34
CA ARG A 71 7.71 -15.71 -11.82
C ARG A 71 9.07 -16.10 -11.24
N TYR A 72 9.12 -16.50 -9.97
CA TYR A 72 10.38 -16.64 -9.23
C TYR A 72 10.66 -18.05 -8.71
N SER A 73 9.75 -19.02 -8.82
CA SER A 73 10.02 -20.41 -8.44
C SER A 73 11.20 -20.98 -9.24
N LYS A 74 12.23 -21.47 -8.55
CA LYS A 74 13.45 -22.00 -9.18
C LYS A 74 13.23 -23.36 -9.83
N GLU A 75 12.40 -24.21 -9.22
CA GLU A 75 12.24 -25.61 -9.63
C GLU A 75 10.80 -25.93 -10.00
N ARG A 76 10.63 -26.80 -11.00
CA ARG A 76 9.30 -27.30 -11.39
C ARG A 76 8.60 -28.13 -10.30
N ARG A 77 9.30 -28.54 -9.22
CA ARG A 77 8.79 -29.40 -8.14
C ARG A 77 8.60 -28.68 -6.79
N THR A 78 8.99 -27.41 -6.66
CA THR A 78 8.73 -26.64 -5.44
C THR A 78 7.23 -26.36 -5.31
N THR A 79 6.64 -26.50 -4.13
CA THR A 79 5.23 -26.11 -3.92
C THR A 79 5.11 -24.60 -3.69
N LEU A 80 3.91 -24.04 -3.89
CA LEU A 80 3.65 -22.62 -3.57
C LEU A 80 4.01 -22.29 -2.12
N LYS A 81 3.64 -23.18 -1.19
CA LYS A 81 3.91 -23.01 0.24
C LYS A 81 5.42 -22.98 0.52
N ASP A 82 6.17 -23.90 -0.05
CA ASP A 82 7.63 -23.98 0.15
C ASP A 82 8.32 -22.75 -0.44
N PHE A 83 7.87 -22.28 -1.60
CA PHE A 83 8.38 -21.04 -2.18
C PHE A 83 8.13 -19.84 -1.28
N LEU A 84 6.90 -19.65 -0.79
CA LEU A 84 6.56 -18.51 0.06
C LEU A 84 7.33 -18.55 1.39
N ASN A 85 7.48 -19.72 1.99
CA ASN A 85 8.23 -19.88 3.24
C ASN A 85 9.71 -19.54 3.11
N ASN A 86 10.31 -19.85 1.95
CA ASN A 86 11.72 -19.58 1.68
C ASN A 86 11.94 -18.26 0.94
N LEU A 87 10.88 -17.49 0.64
CA LEU A 87 10.96 -16.24 -0.10
C LEU A 87 11.91 -15.22 0.55
N PRO A 88 11.88 -14.99 1.88
CA PRO A 88 12.76 -14.02 2.53
C PRO A 88 14.24 -14.44 2.50
N THR A 89 14.50 -15.75 2.36
CA THR A 89 15.86 -16.32 2.30
C THR A 89 16.38 -16.48 0.87
N ASP A 90 15.58 -16.14 -0.15
CA ASP A 90 16.04 -16.21 -1.54
C ASP A 90 17.10 -15.13 -1.79
N GLU A 91 18.26 -15.52 -2.32
CA GLU A 91 19.37 -14.60 -2.65
C GLU A 91 18.97 -13.45 -3.60
N ARG A 92 17.87 -13.61 -4.33
CA ARG A 92 17.32 -12.61 -5.24
C ARG A 92 16.31 -11.68 -4.58
N TYR A 93 15.97 -11.90 -3.30
CA TYR A 93 14.93 -11.17 -2.59
C TYR A 93 15.18 -9.66 -2.66
N ASP A 94 16.29 -9.19 -2.09
CA ASP A 94 16.62 -7.77 -2.05
C ASP A 94 16.92 -7.16 -3.43
N LYS A 95 17.48 -7.96 -4.34
CA LYS A 95 17.98 -7.48 -5.64
C LYS A 95 16.90 -7.44 -6.73
N ALA A 96 15.86 -8.27 -6.62
CA ALA A 96 14.90 -8.45 -7.69
C ALA A 96 13.45 -8.62 -7.21
N ILE A 97 13.19 -9.47 -6.21
CA ILE A 97 11.82 -9.80 -5.81
C ILE A 97 11.18 -8.66 -5.02
N TYR A 98 11.85 -8.16 -4.00
CA TYR A 98 11.36 -7.06 -3.17
C TYR A 98 11.19 -5.78 -3.99
N PRO A 99 12.16 -5.32 -4.82
CA PRO A 99 11.94 -4.18 -5.72
C PRO A 99 10.76 -4.38 -6.70
N TYR A 100 10.55 -5.60 -7.19
CA TYR A 100 9.42 -5.92 -8.06
C TYR A 100 8.08 -5.74 -7.33
N ILE A 101 7.97 -6.28 -6.12
CA ILE A 101 6.76 -6.12 -5.29
C ILE A 101 6.51 -4.65 -5.00
N GLN A 102 7.54 -3.95 -4.51
CA GLN A 102 7.50 -2.53 -4.17
C GLN A 102 7.06 -1.64 -5.34
N GLY A 103 7.53 -1.94 -6.56
CA GLY A 103 7.12 -1.20 -7.76
C GLY A 103 5.62 -1.30 -8.04
N PHE A 104 5.02 -2.48 -7.90
CA PHE A 104 3.57 -2.65 -8.09
C PHE A 104 2.75 -2.10 -6.92
N VAL A 105 3.25 -2.20 -5.68
CA VAL A 105 2.60 -1.55 -4.53
C VAL A 105 2.57 -0.04 -4.71
N TYR A 106 3.70 0.57 -5.10
CA TYR A 106 3.76 2.00 -5.39
C TYR A 106 2.83 2.38 -6.55
N GLN A 107 2.82 1.61 -7.63
CA GLN A 107 1.90 1.84 -8.75
C GLN A 107 0.43 1.82 -8.28
N ALA A 108 0.06 0.86 -7.42
CA ALA A 108 -1.29 0.79 -6.86
C ALA A 108 -1.61 2.01 -5.99
N ILE A 109 -0.68 2.47 -5.16
CA ILE A 109 -0.85 3.69 -4.34
C ILE A 109 -1.09 4.92 -5.22
N ILE A 110 -0.28 5.09 -6.28
CA ILE A 110 -0.45 6.21 -7.22
C ILE A 110 -1.79 6.13 -7.97
N THR A 111 -2.22 4.94 -8.41
CA THR A 111 -3.53 4.78 -9.03
C THR A 111 -4.63 5.12 -7.99
N LEU A 112 -4.56 4.57 -6.78
CA LEU A 112 -5.53 4.83 -5.70
C LEU A 112 -5.62 6.31 -5.30
N SER A 113 -4.52 7.07 -5.39
CA SER A 113 -4.52 8.50 -5.08
C SER A 113 -5.44 9.34 -5.98
N LYS A 114 -5.90 8.76 -7.10
CA LYS A 114 -6.73 9.41 -8.12
C LYS A 114 -8.18 8.92 -8.11
N THR A 115 -8.54 8.00 -7.20
CA THR A 115 -9.85 7.36 -7.17
C THR A 115 -10.57 7.68 -5.86
N THR A 116 -11.84 7.27 -5.78
CA THR A 116 -12.63 7.32 -4.53
C THR A 116 -12.66 5.98 -3.81
N ILE A 117 -11.81 5.02 -4.19
CA ILE A 117 -11.79 3.67 -3.60
C ILE A 117 -11.32 3.78 -2.13
N PRO A 118 -12.11 3.28 -1.16
CA PRO A 118 -11.71 3.31 0.24
C PRO A 118 -10.47 2.45 0.50
N ILE A 119 -9.51 3.01 1.23
CA ILE A 119 -8.25 2.35 1.60
C ILE A 119 -8.19 2.25 3.12
N PHE A 120 -7.78 1.10 3.62
CA PHE A 120 -7.61 0.85 5.05
C PHE A 120 -6.23 0.30 5.34
N TYR A 121 -5.69 0.61 6.51
CA TYR A 121 -4.52 -0.07 7.04
C TYR A 121 -4.95 -1.08 8.10
N LYS A 122 -4.49 -2.31 7.95
CA LYS A 122 -4.69 -3.36 8.95
C LYS A 122 -3.34 -3.69 9.57
N GLU A 123 -3.19 -3.33 10.85
CA GLU A 123 -2.05 -3.73 11.67
C GLU A 123 -2.08 -5.22 11.99
N ASP A 124 -0.90 -5.84 12.10
CA ASP A 124 -0.76 -7.28 12.31
C ASP A 124 -1.39 -7.78 13.61
N ASN A 125 -1.44 -6.91 14.64
CA ASN A 125 -2.00 -7.21 15.94
C ASN A 125 -3.53 -7.05 16.00
N PHE A 126 -4.13 -6.38 15.01
CA PHE A 126 -5.55 -6.11 14.97
C PHE A 126 -6.24 -7.00 13.95
N SER A 127 -7.13 -7.86 14.44
CA SER A 127 -7.87 -8.79 13.57
C SER A 127 -8.96 -8.10 12.75
N GLN A 128 -9.42 -6.94 13.22
CA GLN A 128 -10.58 -6.19 12.72
C GLN A 128 -10.14 -4.86 12.10
N ILE A 129 -10.93 -4.38 11.15
CA ILE A 129 -10.75 -3.08 10.48
C ILE A 129 -12.01 -2.27 10.75
N TYR A 130 -11.87 -1.01 11.14
CA TYR A 130 -12.98 -0.10 11.40
C TYR A 130 -13.04 1.02 10.36
N GLN A 131 -14.24 1.59 10.17
CA GLN A 131 -14.40 2.72 9.24
C GLN A 131 -13.57 3.95 9.65
N SER A 132 -13.35 4.15 10.95
CA SER A 132 -12.48 5.20 11.49
C SER A 132 -11.02 5.07 11.09
N GLU A 133 -10.59 3.88 10.64
CA GLU A 133 -9.22 3.59 10.21
C GLU A 133 -9.03 3.79 8.69
N GLN A 134 -10.02 4.39 8.02
CA GLN A 134 -9.91 4.73 6.62
C GLN A 134 -8.77 5.73 6.40
N LEU A 135 -7.83 5.36 5.54
CA LEU A 135 -6.73 6.22 5.15
C LEU A 135 -7.20 7.32 4.20
N LYS A 136 -6.65 8.52 4.40
CA LYS A 136 -6.73 9.62 3.43
C LYS A 136 -5.45 9.63 2.62
N ILE A 137 -5.55 9.31 1.33
CA ILE A 137 -4.42 9.37 0.42
C ILE A 137 -4.33 10.78 -0.18
N ALA A 138 -3.12 11.34 -0.17
CA ALA A 138 -2.88 12.63 -0.80
C ALA A 138 -2.80 12.48 -2.31
N GLN A 139 -3.43 13.41 -3.04
CA GLN A 139 -3.44 13.42 -4.50
C GLN A 139 -2.13 13.94 -5.09
N THR A 140 -1.36 14.70 -4.31
CA THR A 140 -0.06 15.23 -4.71
C THR A 140 1.06 14.61 -3.87
N PRO A 141 2.24 14.38 -4.45
CA PRO A 141 3.40 13.95 -3.68
C PRO A 141 3.80 15.00 -2.65
N THR A 142 4.18 14.53 -1.47
CA THR A 142 4.85 15.35 -0.47
C THR A 142 6.25 15.73 -0.96
N VAL A 143 6.63 16.99 -0.81
CA VAL A 143 7.91 17.54 -1.29
C VAL A 143 8.81 17.87 -0.08
N PRO A 144 10.09 17.45 -0.09
CA PRO A 144 11.04 17.86 0.92
C PRO A 144 11.47 19.31 0.73
N HIS A 145 11.38 20.10 1.78
CA HIS A 145 11.87 21.49 1.85
C HIS A 145 13.03 21.56 2.84
N PHE A 146 14.20 21.98 2.33
CA PHE A 146 15.38 22.23 3.15
C PHE A 146 15.60 23.73 3.26
N TYR A 147 15.75 24.20 4.50
CA TYR A 147 16.07 25.58 4.82
C TYR A 147 17.47 25.63 5.41
N PHE A 148 18.29 26.56 4.93
CA PHE A 148 19.62 26.83 5.46
C PHE A 148 19.79 28.34 5.58
N ASN A 149 20.20 28.81 6.75
CA ASN A 149 20.57 30.20 6.98
C ASN A 149 21.93 30.26 7.68
N LEU A 150 22.84 31.07 7.16
CA LEU A 150 24.16 31.27 7.74
C LEU A 150 24.29 32.74 8.16
N GLU A 151 24.21 33.01 9.46
CA GLU A 151 24.35 34.33 10.02
C GLU A 151 25.35 34.30 11.18
N ASN A 152 26.27 35.26 11.25
CA ASN A 152 27.27 35.38 12.33
C ASN A 152 28.07 34.08 12.61
N ASN A 153 28.43 33.32 11.57
CA ASN A 153 29.06 31.99 11.67
C ASN A 153 28.22 30.91 12.37
N ILE A 154 26.91 31.15 12.53
CA ILE A 154 25.94 30.16 13.03
C ILE A 154 25.13 29.67 11.84
N LEU A 155 25.13 28.35 11.63
CA LEU A 155 24.32 27.68 10.62
C LEU A 155 23.01 27.22 11.26
N GLU A 156 21.90 27.82 10.87
CA GLU A 156 20.56 27.30 11.13
C GLU A 156 20.11 26.44 9.95
N TYR A 157 19.56 25.27 10.23
CA TYR A 157 18.98 24.40 9.22
C TYR A 157 17.66 23.81 9.69
N LYS A 158 16.72 23.64 8.76
CA LYS A 158 15.43 22.99 9.03
C LYS A 158 15.06 22.08 7.86
N PHE A 159 14.47 20.95 8.18
CA PHE A 159 13.90 20.03 7.21
C PHE A 159 12.40 19.93 7.45
N LYS A 160 11.62 20.10 6.39
CA LYS A 160 10.17 20.00 6.42
C LYS A 160 9.69 19.16 5.25
N LEU A 161 8.61 18.42 5.47
CA LEU A 161 7.87 17.80 4.39
C LEU A 161 6.61 18.62 4.14
N ILE A 162 6.41 19.07 2.91
CA ILE A 162 5.23 19.88 2.54
C ILE A 162 4.36 19.10 1.58
N GLN A 163 3.10 18.93 1.96
CA GLN A 163 2.08 18.33 1.11
C GLN A 163 1.11 19.42 0.63
N LYS A 164 0.94 19.54 -0.68
CA LYS A 164 0.02 20.52 -1.27
C LYS A 164 -1.37 19.92 -1.43
N SER A 165 -2.33 20.44 -0.66
CA SER A 165 -3.75 20.24 -0.91
C SER A 165 -4.31 21.45 -1.66
N TYR A 166 -5.46 21.31 -2.33
CA TYR A 166 -6.03 22.32 -3.23
C TYR A 166 -5.98 23.76 -2.69
N ASN A 167 -6.19 23.96 -1.39
CA ASN A 167 -6.22 25.28 -0.76
C ASN A 167 -5.22 25.43 0.41
N GLU A 168 -4.42 24.42 0.73
CA GLU A 168 -3.61 24.39 1.96
C GLU A 168 -2.28 23.68 1.74
N GLU A 169 -1.22 24.20 2.34
CA GLU A 169 0.05 23.49 2.49
C GLU A 169 0.09 22.85 3.88
N ILE A 170 0.15 21.52 3.92
CA ILE A 170 0.25 20.76 5.16
C ILE A 170 1.71 20.45 5.39
N GLU A 171 2.25 20.96 6.50
CA GLU A 171 3.56 20.57 7.00
C GLU A 171 3.45 19.23 7.73
N LEU A 172 4.19 18.23 7.25
CA LEU A 172 4.29 16.92 7.88
C LEU A 172 5.57 16.87 8.72
N ASN A 173 5.42 16.62 10.01
CA ASN A 173 6.54 16.43 10.92
C ASN A 173 6.81 14.93 11.11
N LEU A 174 7.94 14.45 10.59
CA LEU A 174 8.35 13.04 10.75
C LEU A 174 8.96 12.73 12.14
N THR A 175 9.17 13.74 13.00
CA THR A 175 9.82 13.53 14.30
C THR A 175 8.84 13.17 15.42
N GLU A 176 7.54 13.40 15.23
CA GLU A 176 6.52 13.25 16.29
C GLU A 176 5.86 11.86 16.31
N SER A 177 5.87 11.13 15.19
CA SER A 177 5.43 9.74 15.14
C SER A 177 6.17 8.94 14.07
N ASP A 178 6.46 7.67 14.38
CA ASP A 178 7.14 6.76 13.46
C ASP A 178 6.22 6.42 12.28
N PRO A 179 6.56 6.86 11.04
CA PRO A 179 5.75 6.56 9.88
C PRO A 179 5.86 5.07 9.51
N ILE A 180 4.76 4.48 9.06
CA ILE A 180 4.77 3.13 8.51
C ILE A 180 5.15 3.23 7.04
N ILE A 181 6.37 2.81 6.72
CA ILE A 181 6.88 2.82 5.34
C ILE A 181 6.20 1.71 4.53
N ILE A 182 5.41 2.08 3.51
CA ILE A 182 4.78 1.14 2.59
C ILE A 182 5.74 0.78 1.45
N THR A 183 6.32 1.81 0.81
CA THR A 183 7.37 1.61 -0.19
C THR A 183 8.60 2.47 0.08
N ASN A 184 9.78 1.99 -0.35
CA ASN A 184 11.04 2.71 -0.12
C ASN A 184 11.60 3.43 -1.36
N LYS A 185 11.29 2.97 -2.58
CA LYS A 185 11.85 3.51 -3.83
C LYS A 185 10.86 3.42 -5.00
N PRO A 186 10.15 4.51 -5.34
CA PRO A 186 10.00 5.75 -4.56
C PRO A 186 9.27 5.53 -3.22
N ALA A 187 9.48 6.45 -2.28
CA ALA A 187 8.99 6.31 -0.91
C ALA A 187 7.49 6.64 -0.79
N SER A 188 6.77 5.80 -0.06
CA SER A 188 5.39 6.07 0.37
C SER A 188 5.21 5.56 1.80
N PHE A 189 4.43 6.28 2.60
CA PHE A 189 4.28 5.98 4.02
C PHE A 189 2.91 6.39 4.55
N ILE A 190 2.51 5.79 5.67
CA ILE A 190 1.34 6.16 6.44
C ILE A 190 1.81 6.94 7.66
N GLN A 191 1.32 8.16 7.81
CA GLN A 191 1.48 8.93 9.05
C GLN A 191 0.21 8.80 9.88
N GLN A 192 0.33 8.33 11.12
CA GLN A 192 -0.76 8.41 12.09
C GLN A 192 -0.73 9.82 12.71
N ASN A 193 -1.70 10.66 12.34
CA ASN A 193 -1.92 11.93 13.03
C ASN A 193 -2.54 11.60 14.40
N ARG A 194 -1.76 11.76 15.47
CA ARG A 194 -2.27 11.75 16.85
C ARG A 194 -2.62 13.15 17.29
#